data_AF-A0A6B0V101-F1
#
_entry.id   AF-A0A6B0V101-F1
#
_cell.length_a   1.000
_cell.length_b   1.000
_cell.length_c   1.000
_cell.angle_alpha   90.00
_cell.angle_beta   90.00
_cell.angle_gamma   90.00
#
_symmetry.space_group_name_H-M   'P 1'
#
loop_
_entity.id
_entity.type
_entity.pdbx_description
1 polymer ?
#
loop_
_entity_poly.entity_id
_entity_poly.type
_entity_poly.pdbx_seq_one_letter_code
_entity_poly.pdbx_strand_id
1 'polypeptide(L)'
;MSGIKLILLFSHICIVYVVGDDVRSRISQKSILQDRNDQGMAENSDVSSQEGRTKCNATKTACPRRPTKWHFNLLVGRCETDTSSFCGGKENTFEDFKQCQENCEEEEIVTPEDCRMDLNKGKCEPKKKGRPKKPVFRWYFNSTDSNCYRFMWYRCGGNRNNFPTKQDCMTCQRALPTTTAAGTLQPEC
;
A
#
# COMPACT_ATOMS: atom_id res chain seq x y z
N MET A 1 40.90 -42.71 45.95
CA MET A 1 40.60 -41.89 44.75
C MET A 1 39.28 -41.18 45.03
N SER A 2 39.37 -40.02 45.70
CA SER A 2 38.20 -39.25 46.16
C SER A 2 37.83 -38.19 45.14
N GLY A 3 36.54 -38.15 44.79
CA GLY A 3 35.96 -37.26 43.80
C GLY A 3 35.87 -35.80 44.26
N ILE A 4 36.12 -34.90 43.31
CA ILE A 4 36.05 -33.45 43.47
C ILE A 4 34.60 -32.99 43.22
N LYS A 5 34.05 -32.22 44.16
CA LYS A 5 32.81 -31.45 44.05
C LYS A 5 33.04 -30.26 43.09
N LEU A 6 32.20 -30.09 42.08
CA LEU A 6 32.11 -28.83 41.35
C LEU A 6 30.79 -28.14 41.69
N ILE A 7 30.90 -27.11 42.52
CA ILE A 7 29.83 -26.16 42.86
C ILE A 7 29.91 -25.06 41.79
N LEU A 8 28.86 -24.89 40.99
CA LEU A 8 28.68 -23.69 40.17
C LEU A 8 27.50 -22.90 40.75
N LEU A 9 27.84 -21.80 41.42
CA LEU A 9 26.92 -20.79 41.91
C LEU A 9 26.52 -19.90 40.73
N PHE A 10 25.23 -19.97 40.34
CA PHE A 10 24.60 -19.07 39.39
C PHE A 10 24.31 -17.73 40.07
N SER A 11 24.96 -16.65 39.61
CA SER A 11 24.51 -15.28 39.87
C SER A 11 24.22 -14.61 38.53
N HIS A 12 23.00 -14.10 38.39
CA HIS A 12 22.44 -13.32 37.28
C HIS A 12 21.77 -14.07 36.12
N ILE A 13 20.86 -14.99 36.42
CA ILE A 13 19.77 -15.33 35.48
C ILE A 13 18.44 -15.29 36.22
N CYS A 14 17.66 -14.24 35.99
CA CYS A 14 16.25 -14.16 36.38
C CYS A 14 15.42 -14.95 35.36
N ILE A 15 15.13 -16.21 35.66
CA ILE A 15 14.14 -16.99 34.90
C ILE A 15 12.77 -16.70 35.52
N VAL A 16 11.94 -15.94 34.80
CA VAL A 16 10.52 -15.77 35.13
C VAL A 16 9.78 -17.01 34.62
N TYR A 17 9.28 -17.84 35.53
CA TYR A 17 8.35 -18.91 35.20
C TYR A 17 6.92 -18.33 35.12
N VAL A 18 6.27 -18.47 33.98
CA VAL A 18 4.84 -18.20 33.81
C VAL A 18 4.11 -19.54 33.76
N VAL A 19 3.13 -19.73 34.65
CA VAL A 19 2.27 -20.92 34.76
C VAL A 19 0.90 -20.60 34.17
N GLY A 20 0.48 -21.32 33.11
CA GLY A 20 -0.90 -21.47 32.55
C GLY A 20 -1.60 -20.18 32.06
N ASP A 21 -2.42 -20.12 31.01
CA ASP A 21 -3.24 -21.14 30.34
C ASP A 21 -3.55 -20.77 28.86
N ASP A 22 -3.70 -21.82 28.05
CA ASP A 22 -4.49 -22.04 26.82
C ASP A 22 -4.66 -20.91 25.77
N VAL A 23 -3.90 -21.00 24.66
CA VAL A 23 -4.44 -20.71 23.31
C VAL A 23 -3.92 -21.77 22.33
N ARG A 24 -4.79 -22.72 22.04
CA ARG A 24 -4.58 -23.81 21.07
C ARG A 24 -4.56 -23.29 19.63
N SER A 25 -3.37 -23.03 19.08
CA SER A 25 -3.19 -22.92 17.63
C SER A 25 -3.17 -24.33 17.02
N ARG A 26 -4.17 -24.70 16.22
CA ARG A 26 -4.14 -25.90 15.37
C ARG A 26 -3.99 -25.48 13.91
N ILE A 27 -2.77 -25.58 13.40
CA ILE A 27 -2.51 -25.80 11.98
C ILE A 27 -2.99 -27.23 11.67
N SER A 28 -4.04 -27.36 10.85
CA SER A 28 -4.48 -28.66 10.33
C SER A 28 -4.07 -28.77 8.87
N GLN A 29 -3.02 -29.55 8.62
CA GLN A 29 -2.73 -30.12 7.31
C GLN A 29 -3.92 -31.00 6.90
N LYS A 30 -4.61 -30.65 5.83
CA LYS A 30 -5.68 -31.50 5.28
C LYS A 30 -5.06 -32.50 4.30
N SER A 31 -4.88 -33.73 4.76
CA SER A 31 -4.59 -34.90 3.93
C SER A 31 -5.87 -35.32 3.20
N ILE A 32 -5.69 -35.72 1.94
CA ILE A 32 -6.70 -36.20 0.99
C ILE A 32 -7.37 -37.49 1.50
N LEU A 33 -8.70 -37.58 1.38
CA LEU A 33 -9.45 -38.78 0.95
C LEU A 33 -10.92 -38.40 0.67
N GLN A 34 -11.45 -38.90 -0.44
CA GLN A 34 -12.82 -38.72 -0.96
C GLN A 34 -13.88 -39.46 -0.12
N ASP A 35 -15.08 -38.90 0.06
CA ASP A 35 -16.29 -39.31 -0.68
C ASP A 35 -17.60 -38.67 -0.15
N ARG A 36 -18.52 -38.42 -1.11
CA ARG A 36 -20.01 -38.36 -1.03
C ARG A 36 -20.75 -37.25 -0.24
N ASN A 37 -21.34 -36.35 -1.04
CA ASN A 37 -22.77 -36.01 -1.13
C ASN A 37 -23.60 -35.92 0.17
N ASP A 38 -23.96 -34.70 0.59
CA ASP A 38 -25.32 -34.36 1.04
C ASP A 38 -25.55 -32.84 1.15
N GLN A 39 -26.79 -32.43 0.88
CA GLN A 39 -27.30 -31.06 0.85
C GLN A 39 -27.42 -30.47 2.26
N GLY A 40 -27.12 -29.17 2.43
CA GLY A 40 -27.63 -28.39 3.56
C GLY A 40 -26.70 -27.31 4.10
N MET A 41 -26.95 -26.07 3.67
CA MET A 41 -26.74 -24.78 4.36
C MET A 41 -25.62 -24.66 5.41
N ALA A 42 -24.58 -23.89 5.07
CA ALA A 42 -24.33 -22.53 5.59
C ALA A 42 -22.86 -22.15 5.37
N GLU A 43 -22.56 -21.43 4.29
CA GLU A 43 -21.31 -20.67 4.17
C GLU A 43 -21.65 -19.21 3.97
N ASN A 44 -21.57 -18.48 5.08
CA ASN A 44 -21.52 -17.02 5.11
C ASN A 44 -20.12 -16.67 5.62
N SER A 45 -19.17 -16.49 4.71
CA SER A 45 -17.98 -15.64 4.89
C SER A 45 -17.24 -15.53 3.56
N ASP A 46 -16.87 -14.30 3.21
CA ASP A 46 -16.00 -13.94 2.07
C ASP A 46 -16.63 -13.70 0.68
N VAL A 47 -17.78 -13.01 0.63
CA VAL A 47 -18.32 -12.44 -0.63
C VAL A 47 -18.16 -10.90 -0.70
N SER A 48 -17.92 -10.22 0.43
CA SER A 48 -17.85 -8.75 0.50
C SER A 48 -16.51 -8.16 0.05
N SER A 49 -15.42 -8.92 0.15
CA SER A 49 -14.04 -8.49 -0.14
C SER A 49 -13.74 -8.52 -1.65
N GLN A 50 -14.35 -9.46 -2.37
CA GLN A 50 -14.14 -9.67 -3.79
C GLN A 50 -14.96 -8.71 -4.68
N GLU A 51 -16.16 -8.33 -4.24
CA GLU A 51 -16.96 -7.27 -4.87
C GLU A 51 -16.34 -5.87 -4.69
N GLY A 52 -15.69 -5.60 -3.56
CA GLY A 52 -15.00 -4.32 -3.31
C GLY A 52 -13.82 -4.12 -4.26
N ARG A 53 -12.94 -5.13 -4.34
CA ARG A 53 -11.74 -5.10 -5.19
C ARG A 53 -12.07 -5.06 -6.69
N THR A 54 -13.19 -5.64 -7.11
CA THR A 54 -13.63 -5.59 -8.52
C THR A 54 -14.10 -4.20 -8.95
N LYS A 55 -14.68 -3.38 -8.05
CA LYS A 55 -15.03 -1.98 -8.34
C LYS A 55 -13.79 -1.11 -8.60
N CYS A 56 -12.72 -1.32 -7.84
CA CYS A 56 -11.46 -0.59 -8.00
C CYS A 56 -10.79 -0.84 -9.36
N ASN A 57 -11.08 -1.98 -10.00
CA ASN A 57 -10.53 -2.38 -11.30
C ASN A 57 -11.30 -1.80 -12.51
N ALA A 58 -12.43 -1.13 -12.29
CA ALA A 58 -13.28 -0.65 -13.37
C ALA A 58 -12.64 0.52 -14.13
N THR A 59 -12.50 0.37 -15.45
CA THR A 59 -11.85 1.36 -16.34
C THR A 59 -12.83 2.08 -17.27
N LYS A 60 -14.16 2.03 -17.02
CA LYS A 60 -15.16 2.64 -17.90
C LYS A 60 -15.07 4.19 -17.83
N THR A 61 -14.31 4.76 -18.76
CA THR A 61 -14.05 6.20 -18.92
C THR A 61 -15.26 6.96 -19.46
N ALA A 62 -16.21 7.27 -18.59
CA ALA A 62 -17.13 8.39 -18.81
C ALA A 62 -16.88 9.43 -17.71
N CYS A 63 -16.13 10.49 -18.01
CA CYS A 63 -15.88 11.54 -17.02
C CYS A 63 -17.13 12.42 -16.85
N PRO A 64 -17.66 12.56 -15.63
CA PRO A 64 -18.75 13.49 -15.38
C PRO A 64 -18.28 14.93 -15.61
N ARG A 65 -19.20 15.81 -16.03
CA ARG A 65 -18.89 17.24 -16.27
C ARG A 65 -18.54 18.03 -15.00
N ARG A 66 -18.94 17.52 -13.84
CA ARG A 66 -18.69 18.10 -12.51
C ARG A 66 -18.12 17.00 -11.63
N PRO A 67 -16.81 17.00 -11.42
CA PRO A 67 -16.18 15.81 -10.90
C PRO A 67 -15.84 16.12 -9.42
N THR A 68 -16.53 15.43 -8.51
CA THR A 68 -16.50 15.70 -7.05
C THR A 68 -16.31 14.43 -6.22
N LYS A 69 -15.91 13.33 -6.87
CA LYS A 69 -15.85 12.01 -6.24
C LYS A 69 -14.41 11.50 -6.20
N TRP A 70 -14.21 10.47 -5.40
CA TRP A 70 -12.94 9.77 -5.25
C TRP A 70 -12.90 8.52 -6.12
N HIS A 71 -11.72 8.21 -6.65
CA HIS A 71 -11.55 7.12 -7.61
C HIS A 71 -10.20 6.45 -7.41
N PHE A 72 -10.14 5.12 -7.54
CA PHE A 72 -8.88 4.40 -7.45
C PHE A 72 -8.12 4.43 -8.80
N ASN A 73 -6.93 5.01 -8.80
CA ASN A 73 -6.02 5.00 -9.94
C ASN A 73 -5.15 3.74 -9.90
N LEU A 74 -5.58 2.68 -10.57
CA LEU A 74 -4.86 1.42 -10.70
C LEU A 74 -3.43 1.53 -11.26
N LEU A 75 -3.13 2.59 -12.05
CA LEU A 75 -1.81 2.73 -12.68
C LEU A 75 -0.75 3.20 -11.69
N VAL A 76 -1.17 3.92 -10.65
CA VAL A 76 -0.32 4.44 -9.58
C VAL A 76 -0.55 3.65 -8.29
N GLY A 77 -1.73 3.05 -8.13
CA GLY A 77 -2.14 2.28 -6.96
C GLY A 77 -2.58 3.18 -5.81
N ARG A 78 -3.36 4.24 -6.10
CA ARG A 78 -3.88 5.21 -5.12
C ARG A 78 -5.24 5.82 -5.49
N CYS A 79 -6.04 6.18 -4.50
CA CYS A 79 -7.24 6.99 -4.54
C CYS A 79 -6.90 8.46 -4.83
N GLU A 80 -7.43 8.96 -5.94
CA GLU A 80 -7.26 10.33 -6.40
C GLU A 80 -8.64 11.00 -6.50
N THR A 81 -8.69 12.31 -6.24
CA THR A 81 -9.85 13.11 -6.64
C THR A 81 -9.89 13.26 -8.15
N ASP A 82 -11.10 13.48 -8.63
CA ASP A 82 -11.33 13.88 -10.00
C ASP A 82 -10.46 15.08 -10.44
N THR A 83 -9.79 14.92 -11.58
CA THR A 83 -9.13 16.03 -12.28
C THR A 83 -9.68 16.14 -13.69
N SER A 84 -9.43 17.26 -14.37
CA SER A 84 -9.71 17.39 -15.81
C SER A 84 -9.00 16.33 -16.67
N SER A 85 -7.97 15.68 -16.10
CA SER A 85 -7.04 14.79 -16.77
C SER A 85 -7.24 13.30 -16.42
N PHE A 86 -8.01 13.00 -15.37
CA PHE A 86 -8.25 11.65 -14.87
C PHE A 86 -9.57 11.57 -14.08
N CYS A 87 -10.40 10.58 -14.42
CA CYS A 87 -11.67 10.26 -13.76
C CYS A 87 -11.84 8.72 -13.72
N GLY A 88 -12.41 8.17 -12.65
CA GLY A 88 -12.57 6.71 -12.47
C GLY A 88 -13.78 6.09 -13.17
N GLY A 89 -14.73 6.91 -13.65
CA GLY A 89 -15.95 6.41 -14.29
C GLY A 89 -17.17 6.41 -13.37
N LYS A 90 -18.09 5.45 -13.54
CA LYS A 90 -19.28 5.30 -12.69
C LYS A 90 -19.13 4.24 -11.58
N GLU A 91 -18.39 3.16 -11.86
CA GLU A 91 -18.30 1.98 -10.99
C GLU A 91 -17.14 2.10 -9.98
N ASN A 92 -16.00 2.67 -10.39
CA ASN A 92 -14.85 3.00 -9.55
C ASN A 92 -15.03 4.41 -8.97
N THR A 93 -16.09 4.63 -8.19
CA THR A 93 -16.47 5.95 -7.69
C THR A 93 -16.90 5.85 -6.23
N PHE A 94 -16.32 6.70 -5.40
CA PHE A 94 -16.50 6.74 -3.95
C PHE A 94 -16.88 8.15 -3.49
N GLU A 95 -17.68 8.23 -2.43
CA GLU A 95 -18.17 9.49 -1.87
C GLU A 95 -17.03 10.33 -1.29
N ASP A 96 -16.14 9.67 -0.56
CA ASP A 96 -15.05 10.29 0.15
C ASP A 96 -13.77 9.46 0.04
N PHE A 97 -12.66 10.06 0.50
CA PHE A 97 -11.34 9.45 0.46
C PHE A 97 -11.29 8.14 1.25
N LYS A 98 -11.87 8.14 2.46
CA LYS A 98 -11.84 7.00 3.38
C LYS A 98 -12.54 5.79 2.76
N GLN A 99 -13.69 6.01 2.13
CA GLN A 99 -14.41 4.97 1.42
C GLN A 99 -13.57 4.41 0.26
N CYS A 100 -12.90 5.25 -0.52
CA CYS A 100 -12.02 4.77 -1.59
C CYS A 100 -10.86 3.93 -1.02
N GLN A 101 -10.19 4.45 0.02
CA GLN A 101 -9.06 3.79 0.66
C GLN A 101 -9.47 2.42 1.22
N GLU A 102 -10.51 2.34 2.04
CA GLU A 102 -10.96 1.08 2.65
C GLU A 102 -11.35 0.02 1.62
N ASN A 103 -11.84 0.43 0.45
CA ASN A 103 -12.22 -0.50 -0.61
C ASN A 103 -11.06 -0.90 -1.52
N CYS A 104 -10.04 -0.04 -1.69
CA CYS A 104 -9.05 -0.19 -2.76
C CYS A 104 -7.58 -0.19 -2.30
N GLU A 105 -7.29 0.27 -1.08
CA GLU A 105 -5.95 0.37 -0.50
C GLU A 105 -5.91 -0.37 0.84
N GLU A 106 -5.01 -1.34 0.95
CA GLU A 106 -4.85 -2.13 2.19
C GLU A 106 -4.07 -1.35 3.29
N GLU A 107 -3.30 -0.30 2.95
CA GLU A 107 -2.51 0.52 3.90
C GLU A 107 -2.37 2.02 3.49
N GLU A 108 -1.64 2.81 4.29
CA GLU A 108 -1.64 4.29 4.45
C GLU A 108 -1.45 5.16 3.17
N ILE A 109 -1.97 6.40 3.27
CA ILE A 109 -2.28 7.41 2.23
C ILE A 109 -1.08 7.82 1.37
N VAL A 110 0.09 8.03 1.99
CA VAL A 110 1.39 8.32 1.35
C VAL A 110 2.48 7.78 2.26
N THR A 111 3.25 6.78 1.83
CA THR A 111 4.33 6.24 2.65
C THR A 111 5.65 6.99 2.43
N PRO A 112 6.59 6.94 3.39
CA PRO A 112 7.96 7.40 3.17
C PRO A 112 8.61 6.73 1.95
N GLU A 113 8.28 5.46 1.68
CA GLU A 113 8.77 4.68 0.55
C GLU A 113 8.27 5.26 -0.77
N ASP A 114 6.98 5.61 -0.87
CA ASP A 114 6.41 6.30 -2.03
C ASP A 114 7.18 7.59 -2.33
N CYS A 115 7.49 8.37 -1.29
CA CYS A 115 8.19 9.64 -1.41
C CYS A 115 9.67 9.52 -1.77
N ARG A 116 10.28 8.34 -1.58
CA ARG A 116 11.67 8.07 -1.96
C ARG A 116 11.80 7.48 -3.37
N MET A 117 10.71 7.06 -4.01
CA MET A 117 10.78 6.49 -5.36
C MET A 117 11.22 7.55 -6.37
N ASP A 118 11.98 7.15 -7.39
CA ASP A 118 12.42 8.07 -8.45
C ASP A 118 11.26 8.56 -9.32
N LEU A 119 11.48 9.68 -10.02
CA LEU A 119 10.57 10.15 -11.07
C LEU A 119 10.35 9.06 -12.13
N ASN A 120 9.10 8.61 -12.26
CA ASN A 120 8.71 7.64 -13.29
C ASN A 120 7.62 8.22 -14.21
N LYS A 121 8.03 8.62 -15.43
CA LYS A 121 7.13 9.15 -16.47
C LYS A 121 6.17 8.09 -17.04
N GLY A 122 6.42 6.81 -16.76
CA GLY A 122 5.72 5.68 -17.36
C GLY A 122 6.20 5.38 -18.78
N LYS A 123 6.05 4.13 -19.22
CA LYS A 123 6.32 3.70 -20.59
C LYS A 123 5.09 3.00 -21.14
N CYS A 124 4.60 3.47 -22.28
CA CYS A 124 3.42 2.89 -22.92
C CYS A 124 3.86 1.89 -23.98
N GLU A 125 3.28 0.70 -23.94
CA GLU A 125 3.42 -0.24 -25.06
C GLU A 125 2.68 0.28 -26.29
N PRO A 126 3.24 0.06 -27.50
CA PRO A 126 2.56 0.41 -28.74
C PRO A 126 1.21 -0.30 -28.83
N LYS A 127 0.14 0.48 -28.99
CA LYS A 127 -1.20 -0.09 -29.18
C LYS A 127 -1.36 -0.54 -30.63
N LYS A 128 -1.81 -1.79 -30.83
CA LYS A 128 -2.22 -2.29 -32.16
C LYS A 128 -3.45 -1.57 -32.73
N LYS A 129 -4.31 -1.04 -31.86
CA LYS A 129 -5.56 -0.34 -32.22
C LYS A 129 -5.89 0.79 -31.22
N GLY A 130 -6.55 1.84 -31.71
CA GLY A 130 -7.01 2.98 -30.93
C GLY A 130 -5.96 4.10 -30.79
N ARG A 131 -6.42 5.31 -30.46
CA ARG A 131 -5.52 6.46 -30.28
C ARG A 131 -4.71 6.31 -28.98
N PRO A 132 -3.44 6.72 -28.96
CA PRO A 132 -2.66 6.82 -27.73
C PRO A 132 -3.37 7.72 -26.71
N LYS A 133 -3.21 7.39 -25.42
CA LYS A 133 -3.64 8.28 -24.34
C LYS A 133 -2.78 9.54 -24.41
N LYS A 134 -3.40 10.71 -24.37
CA LYS A 134 -2.65 11.97 -24.20
C LYS A 134 -1.99 11.97 -22.82
N PRO A 135 -0.70 12.37 -22.72
CA PRO A 135 -0.04 12.53 -21.43
C PRO A 135 -0.67 13.67 -20.64
N VAL A 136 -0.47 13.64 -19.32
CA VAL A 136 -1.05 14.61 -18.38
C VAL A 136 0.01 15.12 -17.42
N PHE A 137 -0.18 16.33 -16.92
CA PHE A 137 0.71 16.89 -15.90
C PHE A 137 0.38 16.32 -14.52
N ARG A 138 1.42 15.95 -13.80
CA ARG A 138 1.41 15.42 -12.44
C ARG A 138 2.53 16.06 -11.63
N TRP A 139 2.56 15.78 -10.33
CA TRP A 139 3.61 16.22 -9.41
C TRP A 139 4.37 15.01 -8.90
N TYR A 140 5.69 15.11 -8.78
CA TYR A 140 6.51 14.14 -8.07
C TYR A 140 7.32 14.87 -7.00
N PHE A 141 7.62 14.16 -5.92
CA PHE A 141 8.45 14.65 -4.84
C PHE A 141 9.92 14.33 -5.15
N ASN A 142 10.77 15.35 -5.14
CA ASN A 142 12.22 15.18 -5.18
C ASN A 142 12.73 15.14 -3.74
N SER A 143 13.20 13.97 -3.31
CA SER A 143 13.73 13.78 -1.96
C SER A 143 15.06 14.49 -1.71
N THR A 144 15.80 14.85 -2.77
CA THR A 144 17.11 15.51 -2.66
C THR A 144 16.98 16.94 -2.13
N ASP A 145 16.00 17.70 -2.63
CA ASP A 145 15.74 19.08 -2.23
C ASP A 145 14.43 19.23 -1.42
N SER A 146 13.78 18.10 -1.13
CA SER A 146 12.52 18.01 -0.39
C SER A 146 11.39 18.86 -1.00
N ASN A 147 11.32 18.93 -2.33
CA ASN A 147 10.36 19.78 -3.04
C ASN A 147 9.58 19.03 -4.14
N CYS A 148 8.44 19.59 -4.53
CA CYS A 148 7.55 19.01 -5.53
C CYS A 148 7.70 19.67 -6.89
N TYR A 149 7.91 18.86 -7.92
CA TYR A 149 8.08 19.31 -9.29
C TYR A 149 7.02 18.73 -10.23
N ARG A 150 6.60 19.54 -11.21
CA ARG A 150 5.64 19.11 -12.21
C ARG A 150 6.33 18.28 -13.29
N PHE A 151 5.75 17.14 -13.64
CA PHE A 151 6.23 16.29 -14.73
C PHE A 151 5.09 15.84 -15.64
N MET A 152 5.45 15.30 -16.80
CA MET A 152 4.51 14.76 -17.77
C MET A 152 4.45 13.23 -17.64
N TRP A 153 3.30 12.71 -17.22
CA TRP A 153 3.04 11.28 -17.08
C TRP A 153 2.28 10.75 -18.30
N TYR A 154 2.77 9.66 -18.90
CA TYR A 154 2.19 9.09 -20.12
C TYR A 154 0.92 8.24 -19.88
N ARG A 155 0.49 8.08 -18.62
CA ARG A 155 -0.72 7.33 -18.22
C ARG A 155 -0.66 5.84 -18.56
N CYS A 156 0.51 5.26 -18.29
CA CYS A 156 0.86 3.85 -18.46
C CYS A 156 2.05 3.53 -17.56
N GLY A 157 1.94 2.51 -16.72
CA GLY A 157 2.93 2.29 -15.66
C GLY A 157 3.09 3.52 -14.76
N GLY A 158 4.31 3.72 -14.25
CA GLY A 158 4.61 4.73 -13.24
C GLY A 158 4.89 4.08 -11.89
N ASN A 159 4.98 4.89 -10.86
CA ASN A 159 5.09 4.48 -9.47
C ASN A 159 4.27 5.44 -8.59
N ARG A 160 4.27 5.19 -7.27
CA ARG A 160 3.47 5.96 -6.29
C ARG A 160 3.98 7.38 -6.03
N ASN A 161 5.18 7.74 -6.48
CA ASN A 161 5.66 9.13 -6.49
C ASN A 161 5.03 9.92 -7.66
N ASN A 162 3.70 9.99 -7.68
CA ASN A 162 2.91 10.57 -8.75
C ASN A 162 1.60 11.10 -8.19
N PHE A 163 1.52 12.41 -8.05
CA PHE A 163 0.42 13.10 -7.37
C PHE A 163 -0.37 13.99 -8.33
N PRO A 164 -1.70 14.08 -8.17
CA PRO A 164 -2.54 14.90 -9.04
C PRO A 164 -2.37 16.40 -8.75
N THR A 165 -2.09 16.78 -7.50
CA THR A 165 -1.86 18.19 -7.11
C THR A 165 -0.53 18.39 -6.41
N LYS A 166 -0.06 19.65 -6.37
CA LYS A 166 1.11 20.02 -5.58
C LYS A 166 0.86 19.74 -4.10
N GLN A 167 -0.34 20.00 -3.61
CA GLN A 167 -0.68 19.82 -2.19
C GLN A 167 -0.56 18.35 -1.76
N ASP A 168 -1.03 17.42 -2.59
CA ASP A 168 -0.89 15.99 -2.34
C ASP A 168 0.58 15.57 -2.32
N CYS A 169 1.39 16.09 -3.25
CA CYS A 169 2.82 15.83 -3.28
C CYS A 169 3.54 16.35 -2.03
N MET A 170 3.18 17.55 -1.55
CA MET A 170 3.84 18.17 -0.39
C MET A 170 3.58 17.42 0.91
N THR A 171 2.64 16.46 0.95
CA THR A 171 2.50 15.54 2.09
C THR A 171 3.76 14.72 2.33
N CYS A 172 4.58 14.48 1.30
CA CYS A 172 5.87 13.80 1.41
C CYS A 172 6.87 14.50 2.34
N GLN A 173 6.78 15.83 2.50
CA GLN A 173 7.63 16.54 3.47
C GLN A 173 7.34 16.12 4.92
N ARG A 174 6.11 15.68 5.20
CA ARG A 174 5.72 15.16 6.51
C ARG A 174 5.98 13.66 6.65
N ALA A 175 5.90 12.91 5.54
CA ALA A 175 6.14 11.47 5.54
C ALA A 175 7.63 11.13 5.67
N LEU A 176 8.54 11.93 5.12
CA LEU A 176 9.97 11.70 5.32
C LEU A 176 10.40 12.25 6.68
N PRO A 177 10.99 11.42 7.57
CA PRO A 177 11.63 11.96 8.75
C PRO A 177 12.77 12.88 8.26
N THR A 178 12.74 14.13 8.70
CA THR A 178 13.85 15.05 8.50
C THR A 178 15.08 14.33 9.02
N THR A 179 16.02 14.01 8.13
CA THR A 179 17.38 13.71 8.57
C THR A 179 17.95 15.03 9.04
N THR A 180 17.51 15.48 10.21
CA THR A 180 18.30 16.38 11.05
C THR A 180 19.63 15.68 11.18
N ALA A 181 20.70 16.34 10.72
CA ALA A 181 22.07 15.87 10.79
C ALA A 181 22.31 15.08 12.08
N ALA A 182 22.26 13.75 11.97
CA ALA A 182 22.57 12.85 13.06
C ALA A 182 24.10 12.83 13.16
N GLY A 183 24.59 13.67 14.07
CA GLY A 183 25.84 13.54 14.81
C GLY A 183 27.02 12.94 14.08
N THR A 184 27.94 13.80 13.66
CA THR A 184 29.37 13.46 13.79
C THR A 184 29.69 13.38 15.28
N LEU A 185 29.40 12.26 15.92
CA LEU A 185 30.19 11.84 17.08
C LEU A 185 31.40 11.12 16.50
N GLN A 186 32.47 11.89 16.26
CA GLN A 186 33.79 11.31 16.13
C GLN A 186 34.14 10.67 17.49
N PRO A 187 34.65 9.44 17.52
CA PRO A 187 35.40 8.99 18.69
C PRO A 187 36.71 9.78 18.71
N GLU A 188 36.85 10.72 19.64
CA GLU A 188 38.18 11.22 19.99
C GLU A 188 38.96 10.08 20.66
N CYS A 189 40.17 9.84 20.15
CA CYS A 189 41.15 8.92 20.75
C CYS A 189 41.82 9.54 21.97
#